data_AF-A0A356F892-F1
#
_entry.id   AF-A0A356F892-F1
#
_cell.length_a   1.000
_cell.length_b   1.000
_cell.length_c   1.000
_cell.angle_alpha   90.00
_cell.angle_beta   90.00
_cell.angle_gamma   90.00
#
_symmetry.space_group_name_H-M   'P 1'
#
loop_
_entity.id
_entity.type
_entity.pdbx_description
1 polymer ?
#
loop_
_entity_poly.entity_id
_entity_poly.type
_entity_poly.pdbx_seq_one_letter_code
_entity_poly.pdbx_strand_id
1 'polypeptide(L)'
;EKVSDAALMALAPANPPSAGKAFDPIRDTNVYWKTPSKTAEDAMPIGNGKVLASVWTNADGDVRVTIARIPKPGEKAEILGGARFRITPGLSTAPGTLEQTLLFKYGEVVVKGPAQPSK
;
A
#
# COMPACT_ATOMS: atom_id res chain seq x y z
N GLU A 1 -22.47 -9.25 51.76
CA GLU A 1 -22.28 -10.56 51.13
C GLU A 1 -21.22 -10.41 50.04
N LYS A 2 -20.08 -11.10 50.16
CA LYS A 2 -19.01 -11.04 49.16
C LYS A 2 -19.37 -12.02 48.05
N VAL A 3 -19.64 -11.51 46.86
CA VAL A 3 -19.83 -12.34 45.66
C VAL A 3 -18.51 -13.08 45.41
N SER A 4 -18.57 -14.40 45.27
CA SER A 4 -17.40 -15.22 45.00
C SER A 4 -16.94 -15.07 43.56
N ASP A 5 -15.65 -15.26 43.30
CA ASP A 5 -15.09 -15.18 41.94
C ASP A 5 -15.78 -16.14 40.97
N ALA A 6 -16.24 -17.29 41.46
CA ALA A 6 -17.02 -18.26 40.68
C ALA A 6 -18.39 -17.70 40.23
N ALA A 7 -19.06 -16.92 41.08
CA ALA A 7 -20.32 -16.26 40.72
C ALA A 7 -20.10 -15.11 39.72
N LEU A 8 -18.97 -14.40 39.82
CA LEU A 8 -18.54 -13.40 38.83
C LEU A 8 -18.24 -14.05 37.47
N MET A 9 -17.58 -15.22 37.44
CA MET A 9 -17.30 -15.95 36.20
C MET A 9 -18.57 -16.53 35.55
N ALA A 10 -19.56 -16.95 36.33
CA ALA A 10 -20.84 -17.43 35.81
C ALA A 10 -21.68 -16.32 35.14
N LEU A 11 -21.40 -15.05 35.47
CA LEU A 11 -22.05 -13.86 34.87
C LEU A 11 -21.27 -13.32 33.66
N ALA A 12 -20.08 -13.84 33.36
CA ALA A 12 -19.32 -13.43 32.19
C ALA A 12 -20.04 -13.93 30.91
N PRO A 13 -20.19 -13.09 29.88
CA PRO A 13 -20.84 -13.51 28.63
C PRO A 13 -20.04 -14.66 27.99
N ALA A 14 -20.75 -15.72 27.58
CA ALA A 14 -20.17 -16.93 26.99
C ALA A 14 -19.35 -16.67 25.71
N ASN A 15 -19.57 -15.53 25.06
CA ASN A 15 -18.73 -14.98 24.00
C ASN A 15 -18.41 -13.53 24.36
N PRO A 16 -17.22 -13.22 24.90
CA PRO A 16 -16.78 -11.83 24.99
C PRO A 16 -16.81 -11.24 23.57
N PRO A 17 -17.30 -10.01 23.39
CA PRO A 17 -17.18 -9.35 22.09
C PRO A 17 -15.70 -9.37 21.73
N SER A 18 -15.38 -9.95 20.57
CA SER A 18 -14.04 -9.85 20.00
C SER A 18 -13.71 -8.37 20.02
N ALA A 19 -12.70 -7.98 20.79
CA ALA A 19 -12.21 -6.61 20.79
C ALA A 19 -11.81 -6.33 19.34
N GLY A 20 -12.67 -5.63 18.60
CA GLY A 20 -12.43 -5.31 17.21
C GLY A 20 -11.05 -4.67 17.12
N LYS A 21 -10.28 -5.03 16.09
CA LYS A 21 -8.95 -4.46 15.87
C LYS A 21 -9.06 -2.94 16.05
N ALA A 22 -8.30 -2.39 16.99
CA ALA A 22 -8.26 -0.95 17.21
C ALA A 22 -7.89 -0.25 15.89
N PHE A 23 -8.61 0.82 15.58
CA PHE A 23 -8.34 1.64 14.41
C PHE A 23 -6.93 2.21 14.49
N ASP A 24 -6.12 1.98 13.45
CA ASP A 24 -4.80 2.57 13.29
C ASP A 24 -4.91 3.65 12.21
N PRO A 25 -4.92 4.94 12.57
CA PRO A 25 -5.17 6.02 11.63
C PRO A 25 -4.13 6.10 10.50
N ILE A 26 -2.89 5.63 10.72
CA ILE A 26 -1.85 5.67 9.68
C ILE A 26 -2.04 4.49 8.73
N ARG A 27 -2.16 3.29 9.27
CA ARG A 27 -2.26 2.06 8.45
C ARG A 27 -3.59 1.96 7.73
N ASP A 28 -4.69 2.29 8.40
CA ASP A 28 -6.04 2.10 7.86
C ASP A 28 -6.40 3.19 6.83
N THR A 29 -5.54 4.21 6.68
CA THR A 29 -5.66 5.26 5.64
C THR A 29 -4.75 5.01 4.43
N ASN A 30 -3.95 3.94 4.40
CA ASN A 30 -3.15 3.57 3.23
C ASN A 30 -4.01 3.56 1.94
N VAL A 31 -3.42 3.96 0.82
CA VAL A 31 -4.11 3.98 -0.48
C VAL A 31 -3.85 2.69 -1.22
N TYR A 32 -4.92 2.05 -1.72
CA TYR A 32 -4.85 0.79 -2.45
C TYR A 32 -5.43 0.95 -3.86
N TRP A 33 -4.69 0.46 -4.85
CA TRP A 33 -5.17 0.27 -6.20
C TRP A 33 -5.17 -1.21 -6.54
N LYS A 34 -6.33 -1.70 -6.99
CA LYS A 34 -6.57 -3.09 -7.39
C LYS A 34 -6.67 -3.28 -8.91
N THR A 35 -6.38 -2.21 -9.64
CA THR A 35 -6.45 -2.12 -11.09
C THR A 35 -5.19 -1.42 -11.60
N PRO A 36 -4.69 -1.79 -12.79
CA PRO A 36 -3.59 -1.06 -13.39
C PRO A 36 -3.97 0.39 -13.68
N SER A 37 -2.98 1.27 -13.59
CA SER A 37 -3.04 2.67 -13.95
C SER A 37 -3.15 2.84 -15.47
N LYS A 38 -3.88 3.88 -15.90
CA LYS A 38 -4.02 4.22 -17.33
C LYS A 38 -2.92 5.17 -17.78
N THR A 39 -2.56 6.12 -16.93
CA THR A 39 -1.53 7.13 -17.20
C THR A 39 -0.70 7.40 -15.96
N ALA A 40 0.33 8.25 -16.10
CA ALA A 40 1.14 8.71 -14.98
C ALA A 40 0.36 9.61 -13.99
N GLU A 41 -0.85 10.06 -14.34
CA GLU A 41 -1.72 10.81 -13.42
C GLU A 41 -2.29 9.88 -12.33
N ASP A 42 -2.40 8.59 -12.63
CA ASP A 42 -2.79 7.53 -11.70
C ASP A 42 -1.56 6.96 -10.96
N ALA A 43 -0.54 7.77 -10.64
CA ALA A 43 0.69 7.32 -10.00
C ALA A 43 0.74 7.63 -8.50
N MET A 44 1.32 6.71 -7.72
CA MET A 44 1.53 6.92 -6.30
C MET A 44 2.79 7.78 -6.09
N PRO A 45 2.68 8.95 -5.44
CA PRO A 45 3.82 9.80 -5.18
C PRO A 45 4.59 9.31 -3.94
N ILE A 46 5.91 9.31 -4.03
CA ILE A 46 6.84 9.13 -2.91
C ILE A 46 7.99 10.14 -3.04
N GLY A 47 8.65 10.44 -1.93
CA GLY A 47 9.80 11.34 -1.96
C GLY A 47 10.36 11.65 -0.58
N ASN A 48 11.57 12.21 -0.58
CA ASN A 48 12.29 12.60 0.64
C ASN A 48 12.49 14.12 0.75
N GLY A 49 11.72 14.90 0.00
CA GLY A 49 11.81 16.36 -0.05
C GLY A 49 12.88 16.93 -1.00
N LYS A 50 13.79 16.10 -1.53
CA LYS A 50 14.76 16.51 -2.56
C LYS A 50 14.59 15.70 -3.85
N VAL A 51 14.33 14.41 -3.71
CA VAL A 51 14.03 13.50 -4.81
C VAL A 51 12.58 13.06 -4.66
N LEU A 52 11.87 13.07 -5.78
CA LEU A 52 10.50 12.64 -5.91
C LEU A 52 10.44 11.47 -6.88
N ALA A 53 9.53 10.54 -6.64
CA ALA A 53 9.17 9.53 -7.61
C ALA A 53 7.66 9.35 -7.69
N SER A 54 7.19 9.05 -8.90
CA SER A 54 5.81 8.69 -9.19
C SER A 54 5.80 7.25 -9.71
N VAL A 55 5.11 6.36 -9.01
CA VAL A 55 5.12 4.91 -9.27
C VAL A 55 3.75 4.45 -9.74
N TRP A 56 3.69 3.73 -10.85
CA TRP A 56 2.44 3.15 -11.35
C TRP A 56 2.66 1.85 -12.11
N THR A 57 1.63 1.00 -12.13
CA THR A 57 1.64 -0.28 -12.86
C THR A 57 0.71 -0.17 -14.05
N ASN A 58 1.22 -0.42 -15.24
CA ASN A 58 0.43 -0.37 -16.48
C ASN A 58 -0.35 -1.67 -16.71
N ALA A 59 -1.29 -1.66 -17.67
CA ALA A 59 -2.07 -2.83 -18.05
C ALA A 59 -1.22 -4.01 -18.60
N ASP A 60 -0.02 -3.75 -19.11
CA ASP A 60 0.95 -4.77 -19.54
C ASP A 60 1.71 -5.45 -18.39
N GLY A 61 1.43 -5.05 -17.14
CA GLY A 61 2.07 -5.62 -15.94
C GLY A 61 3.46 -5.06 -15.67
N ASP A 62 3.90 -4.05 -16.42
CA ASP A 62 5.16 -3.37 -16.17
C ASP A 62 4.96 -2.25 -15.12
N VAL A 63 5.90 -2.17 -14.18
CA VAL A 63 5.95 -1.10 -13.19
C VAL A 63 6.82 0.02 -13.72
N ARG A 64 6.29 1.24 -13.74
CA ARG A 64 6.98 2.45 -14.17
C ARG A 64 7.23 3.36 -12.99
N VAL A 65 8.41 3.98 -13.00
CA VAL A 65 8.84 4.94 -12.00
C VAL A 65 9.39 6.15 -12.74
N THR A 66 8.74 7.30 -12.61
CA THR A 66 9.33 8.59 -13.01
C THR A 66 10.07 9.18 -11.82
N ILE A 67 11.28 9.69 -12.03
CA ILE A 67 12.12 10.30 -11.01
C ILE A 67 12.29 11.78 -11.33
N ALA A 68 12.13 12.62 -10.32
CA ALA A 68 12.35 14.05 -10.40
C ALA A 68 13.13 14.56 -9.19
N ARG A 69 13.72 15.75 -9.31
CA ARG A 69 14.45 16.42 -8.22
C ARG A 69 13.91 17.82 -8.01
N ILE A 70 13.81 18.23 -6.75
CA ILE A 70 13.60 19.63 -6.35
C ILE A 70 14.99 20.25 -6.11
N PRO A 71 15.46 21.16 -6.99
CA PRO A 71 16.80 21.73 -6.88
C PRO A 71 16.98 22.62 -5.64
N LYS A 72 15.93 23.39 -5.30
CA LYS A 72 15.88 24.20 -4.07
C LYS A 72 14.47 24.19 -3.47
N PRO A 73 14.33 24.35 -2.14
CA PRO A 73 13.02 24.45 -1.50
C PRO A 73 12.15 25.52 -2.15
N GLY A 74 10.92 25.16 -2.52
CA GLY A 74 9.95 26.06 -3.17
C GLY A 74 10.08 26.18 -4.69
N GLU A 75 11.13 25.62 -5.30
CA GLU A 75 11.23 25.54 -6.76
C GLU A 75 10.44 24.34 -7.33
N LYS A 76 10.11 24.39 -8.62
CA LYS A 76 9.43 23.28 -9.31
C LYS A 76 10.36 22.08 -9.44
N ALA A 77 9.77 20.89 -9.42
CA ALA A 77 10.52 19.67 -9.65
C ALA A 77 10.97 19.56 -11.12
N GLU A 78 12.22 19.14 -11.31
CA GLU A 78 12.86 18.86 -12.58
C GLU A 78 12.82 17.33 -12.83
N ILE A 79 12.23 16.89 -13.94
CA ILE A 79 12.20 15.46 -14.31
C ILE A 79 13.60 15.03 -14.71
N LEU A 80 14.13 14.00 -14.05
CA LEU A 80 15.45 13.44 -14.33
C LEU A 80 15.38 12.23 -15.27
N GLY A 81 14.22 11.60 -15.39
CA GLY A 81 14.01 10.41 -16.21
C GLY A 81 13.13 9.40 -15.49
N GLY A 82 13.35 8.11 -15.76
CA GLY A 82 12.58 7.05 -15.12
C GLY A 82 13.16 5.65 -15.31
N ALA A 83 12.59 4.71 -14.57
CA ALA A 83 12.87 3.29 -14.64
C ALA A 83 11.61 2.51 -15.03
N ARG A 84 11.82 1.40 -15.74
CA ARG A 84 10.78 0.42 -16.07
C ARG A 84 11.22 -0.92 -15.53
N PHE A 85 10.37 -1.54 -14.73
CA PHE A 85 10.55 -2.89 -14.23
C PHE A 85 9.59 -3.80 -14.96
N ARG A 86 10.16 -4.79 -15.65
CA ARG A 86 9.41 -5.88 -16.28
C ARG A 86 9.70 -7.16 -15.51
N ILE A 87 8.64 -7.82 -15.06
CA ILE A 87 8.73 -9.06 -14.29
C ILE A 87 8.47 -10.24 -15.24
N THR A 88 9.10 -11.38 -15.01
CA THR A 88 8.90 -12.58 -15.84
C THR A 88 8.73 -13.81 -14.95
N PRO A 89 7.58 -14.50 -15.00
CA PRO A 89 6.37 -14.17 -15.77
C PRO A 89 5.78 -12.82 -15.35
N GLY A 90 5.13 -12.11 -16.29
CA GLY A 90 4.60 -10.77 -16.05
C GLY A 90 3.57 -10.71 -14.92
N LEU A 91 3.45 -9.55 -14.26
CA LEU A 91 2.40 -9.33 -13.27
C LEU A 91 1.04 -9.48 -13.94
N SER A 92 0.17 -10.29 -13.35
CA SER A 92 -1.24 -10.35 -13.77
C SER A 92 -1.91 -9.03 -13.41
N THR A 93 -2.54 -8.40 -14.39
CA THR A 93 -3.31 -7.15 -14.24
C THR A 93 -4.82 -7.37 -14.28
N ALA A 94 -5.24 -8.63 -14.19
CA ALA A 94 -6.64 -9.00 -14.08
C ALA A 94 -7.25 -8.44 -12.78
N PRO A 95 -8.57 -8.17 -12.74
CA PRO A 95 -9.23 -7.71 -11.52
C PRO A 95 -8.97 -8.66 -10.34
N GLY A 96 -8.44 -8.13 -9.25
CA GLY A 96 -8.18 -8.89 -8.02
C GLY A 96 -6.84 -9.64 -7.96
N THR A 97 -6.00 -9.56 -9.01
CA THR A 97 -4.65 -10.18 -9.00
C THR A 97 -3.54 -9.16 -8.76
N LEU A 98 -3.74 -7.91 -9.15
CA LEU A 98 -2.83 -6.81 -8.86
C LEU A 98 -3.26 -6.07 -7.60
N GLU A 99 -2.29 -5.81 -6.71
CA GLU A 99 -2.44 -4.85 -5.62
C GLU A 99 -1.23 -3.92 -5.59
N GLN A 100 -1.47 -2.63 -5.79
CA GLN A 100 -0.48 -1.58 -5.58
C GLN A 100 -0.90 -0.73 -4.38
N THR A 101 -0.01 -0.56 -3.40
CA THR A 101 -0.33 0.10 -2.14
C THR A 101 0.67 1.21 -1.84
N LEU A 102 0.18 2.39 -1.45
CA LEU A 102 0.98 3.44 -0.83
C LEU A 102 0.90 3.27 0.69
N LEU A 103 1.99 2.82 1.29
CA LEU A 103 2.12 2.62 2.73
C LEU A 103 2.59 3.92 3.39
N PHE A 104 1.67 4.65 4.03
CA PHE A 104 1.98 5.95 4.63
C PHE A 104 2.98 5.87 5.77
N LYS A 105 2.93 4.80 6.56
CA LYS A 105 3.86 4.61 7.68
C LYS A 105 5.33 4.61 7.26
N TYR A 106 5.62 4.13 6.05
CA TYR A 106 6.99 3.95 5.55
C TYR A 106 7.33 4.86 4.37
N GLY A 107 6.33 5.51 3.75
CA GLY A 107 6.54 6.28 2.53
C GLY A 107 6.91 5.39 1.34
N GLU A 108 6.34 4.18 1.29
CA GLU A 108 6.69 3.14 0.33
C GLU A 108 5.54 2.83 -0.61
N VAL A 109 5.86 2.50 -1.87
CA VAL A 109 4.91 1.88 -2.80
C VAL A 109 5.26 0.40 -2.92
N VAL A 110 4.28 -0.44 -2.63
CA VAL A 110 4.41 -1.90 -2.75
C VAL A 110 3.51 -2.38 -3.87
N VAL A 111 4.08 -3.09 -4.85
CA VAL A 111 3.34 -3.75 -5.92
C VAL A 111 3.39 -5.25 -5.67
N LYS A 112 2.22 -5.89 -5.59
CA LYS A 112 2.06 -7.32 -5.42
C LYS A 112 1.25 -7.89 -6.57
N GLY A 113 1.74 -8.98 -7.14
CA GLY A 113 0.94 -9.91 -7.91
C GLY A 113 0.51 -11.10 -7.05
N PRO A 114 -0.29 -12.04 -7.58
CA PRO A 114 -0.54 -13.31 -6.90
C PRO A 114 0.79 -14.03 -6.68
N ALA A 115 0.92 -14.74 -5.54
CA ALA A 115 2.10 -15.55 -5.25
C ALA A 115 2.33 -16.51 -6.42
N GLN A 116 3.51 -16.41 -7.05
CA GLN A 116 3.85 -17.28 -8.15
C GLN A 116 3.99 -18.71 -7.59
N PRO A 117 3.29 -19.72 -8.13
CA PRO A 117 3.51 -21.09 -7.71
C PRO A 117 4.97 -21.46 -7.96
N SER A 118 5.60 -22.09 -6.98
CA SER A 118 6.96 -22.64 -7.13
C SER A 118 7.00 -23.59 -8.32
N LYS A 119 7.98 -23.40 -9.20
CA LYS A 119 8.27 -24.35 -10.29
C LYS A 119 8.63 -25.72 -9.74
#